data_AF-A0A3P7E6J9-F1
#
_entry.id   AF-A0A3P7E6J9-F1
#
_cell.length_a   1.000
_cell.length_b   1.000
_cell.length_c   1.000
_cell.angle_alpha   90.00
_cell.angle_beta   90.00
_cell.angle_gamma   90.00
#
_symmetry.space_group_name_H-M   'P 1'
#
loop_
_entity.id
_entity.type
_entity.pdbx_description
1 polymer ?
#
loop_
_entity_poly.entity_id
_entity_poly.type
_entity_poly.pdbx_seq_one_letter_code
_entity_poly.pdbx_strand_id
1 'polypeptide(L)' 'MPLKIERIVDQRQKLSPGVEILNIKIRRDTNGGLGLSIAGGLESTPYKDDDTGLFVSKLTDGGPAMIAGLR' A
#
# COMPACT_ATOMS: atom_id res chain seq x y z
N MET A 1 -6.15 14.12 -16.27
CA MET A 1 -7.02 14.05 -15.07
C MET A 1 -6.12 13.71 -13.88
N PRO A 2 -5.91 14.61 -12.90
CA PRO A 2 -5.16 14.24 -11.69
C PRO A 2 -5.94 13.18 -10.92
N LEU A 3 -5.25 12.16 -10.40
CA LEU A 3 -5.87 11.20 -9.49
C LEU A 3 -6.24 11.92 -8.19
N LYS A 4 -7.50 11.81 -7.77
CA LYS A 4 -7.93 12.23 -6.43
C LYS A 4 -7.63 11.10 -5.46
N ILE A 5 -6.67 11.32 -4.58
CA ILE A 5 -6.44 10.46 -3.43
C ILE A 5 -7.50 10.83 -2.38
N GLU A 6 -8.40 9.90 -2.08
CA GLU A 6 -9.41 10.08 -1.03
C GLU A 6 -8.81 9.64 0.32
N ARG A 7 -8.63 10.61 1.23
CA ARG A 7 -8.29 10.32 2.62
C ARG A 7 -9.55 9.84 3.34
N ILE A 8 -9.60 8.56 3.68
CA ILE A 8 -10.66 8.05 4.57
C ILE A 8 -10.15 8.19 6.00
N VAL A 9 -10.85 9.01 6.78
CA VAL A 9 -10.72 9.01 8.23
C VAL A 9 -11.68 7.95 8.75
N ASP A 10 -11.19 6.75 9.02
CA ASP A 10 -11.98 5.77 9.77
C ASP A 10 -12.03 6.20 11.23
N GLN A 11 -13.19 6.69 11.67
CA GLN A 11 -13.40 7.16 13.04
C GLN A 11 -13.38 6.03 14.07
N ARG A 12 -13.38 4.75 13.65
CA ARG A 12 -13.42 3.60 14.57
C ARG A 12 -12.05 3.09 14.99
N GLN A 13 -10.98 3.47 14.29
CA GLN A 13 -9.62 3.21 14.75
C GLN A 13 -9.02 4.49 15.31
N LYS A 14 -8.74 4.51 16.61
CA LYS A 14 -7.76 5.47 17.15
C LYS A 14 -6.39 5.06 16.63
N LEU A 15 -6.05 5.53 15.43
CA LEU A 15 -4.70 5.37 14.92
C LEU A 15 -3.72 6.18 15.78
N SER A 16 -2.50 5.67 15.90
CA SER A 16 -1.44 6.39 16.58
C SER A 16 -1.21 7.76 15.92
N PRO A 17 -0.88 8.80 16.72
CA PRO A 17 -0.53 10.11 16.16
C PRO A 17 0.56 9.96 15.10
N GLY A 18 0.32 10.51 13.92
CA GLY A 18 1.26 10.46 12.79
C GLY A 18 0.98 9.37 11.74
N VAL A 19 -0.02 8.51 11.92
CA VAL A 19 -0.41 7.54 10.88
C VAL A 19 -1.45 8.15 9.94
N GLU A 20 -1.16 8.13 8.64
CA GLU A 20 -2.08 8.50 7.56
C GLU A 20 -2.68 7.25 6.91
N ILE A 21 -4.01 7.19 6.78
CA ILE A 21 -4.69 6.16 5.99
C ILE A 21 -5.00 6.73 4.60
N LEU A 22 -4.55 5.99 3.57
CA LEU A 22 -4.80 6.31 2.17
C LEU A 22 -5.63 5.20 1.52
N ASN A 23 -6.64 5.58 0.74
CA ASN A 23 -7.34 4.64 -0.13
C ASN A 23 -6.84 4.82 -1.57
N ILE A 24 -6.15 3.81 -2.07
CA ILE A 24 -5.53 3.82 -3.39
C ILE A 24 -6.15 2.71 -4.23
N LYS A 25 -6.79 3.09 -5.34
CA LYS A 25 -7.40 2.17 -6.28
C LYS A 25 -6.41 1.90 -7.42
N ILE A 26 -5.83 0.70 -7.44
CA ILE A 26 -4.89 0.28 -8.47
C ILE A 26 -5.64 -0.51 -9.55
N ARG A 27 -5.49 -0.11 -10.80
CA ARG A 27 -5.93 -0.91 -11.96
C ARG A 27 -4.82 -1.87 -12.34
N ARG A 28 -5.12 -3.15 -12.55
CA ARG A 28 -4.12 -4.12 -13.01
C ARG A 28 -3.64 -3.80 -14.42
N ASP A 29 -2.41 -4.17 -14.74
CA ASP A 29 -1.89 -4.13 -16.11
C ASP A 29 -2.50 -5.24 -16.99
N THR A 30 -2.09 -5.32 -18.25
CA THR A 30 -2.56 -6.33 -19.21
C THR A 30 -2.21 -7.76 -18.83
N ASN A 31 -1.18 -7.95 -17.99
CA ASN A 31 -0.75 -9.26 -17.47
C ASN A 31 -1.38 -9.57 -16.11
N GLY A 32 -2.24 -8.70 -15.59
CA GLY A 32 -2.88 -8.85 -14.28
C GLY A 32 -2.03 -8.40 -13.09
N GLY A 33 -0.86 -7.81 -13.33
CA GLY A 33 0.05 -7.32 -12.29
C GLY A 33 -0.42 -6.01 -11.67
N LEU A 34 -0.11 -5.81 -10.39
CA LEU A 34 -0.32 -4.54 -9.68
C LEU A 34 0.92 -3.62 -9.73
N GLY A 35 2.10 -4.16 -10.05
CA GLY A 35 3.36 -3.40 -10.04
C GLY A 35 3.85 -3.06 -8.62
N LEU A 36 3.62 -3.94 -7.65
CA LEU A 36 4.15 -3.85 -6.29
C LEU A 36 4.67 -5.20 -5.81
N SER A 37 5.60 -5.19 -4.86
CA SER A 37 6.08 -6.35 -4.11
C SER A 37 5.71 -6.21 -2.64
N ILE A 38 5.39 -7.32 -2.00
CA ILE A 38 5.06 -7.39 -0.58
C ILE A 38 6.19 -8.04 0.23
N ALA A 39 6.32 -7.66 1.49
CA ALA A 39 7.18 -8.29 2.49
C ALA A 39 6.45 -8.38 3.84
N GLY A 40 6.88 -9.30 4.69
CA GLY A 40 6.20 -9.57 5.97
C GLY A 40 4.84 -10.25 5.80
N GLY A 41 4.06 -10.22 6.87
CA GLY A 41 2.83 -10.99 7.04
C GLY A 41 2.94 -12.10 8.08
N LEU A 42 1.80 -12.65 8.48
CA LEU A 42 1.73 -13.79 9.40
C LEU A 42 2.37 -15.04 8.76
N GLU A 43 3.11 -15.82 9.56
CA GLU A 43 3.87 -17.01 9.09
C GLU A 43 4.89 -16.71 7.96
N SER A 44 5.44 -15.49 7.95
CA SER A 44 6.49 -15.08 7.00
C SER A 44 7.71 -14.53 7.74
N THR A 45 8.82 -14.35 7.01
CA THR A 45 9.97 -13.60 7.54
C THR A 45 9.53 -12.17 7.85
N PRO A 46 9.61 -11.70 9.11
CA PRO A 46 9.22 -10.35 9.46
C PRO A 46 10.00 -9.31 8.65
N TYR A 47 9.31 -8.26 8.18
CA TYR A 47 9.96 -7.12 7.54
C TYR A 47 10.56 -6.16 8.59
N LYS A 48 9.91 -6.07 9.76
CA LYS A 48 10.39 -5.39 10.95
C LYS A 48 10.24 -6.35 12.13
N ASP A 49 11.22 -6.34 13.02
CA ASP A 49 11.19 -7.18 14.22
C ASP A 49 9.91 -6.88 15.03
N ASP A 50 9.28 -7.95 15.55
CA ASP A 50 8.03 -7.92 16.31
C ASP A 50 6.79 -7.32 15.59
N ASP A 51 6.85 -7.17 14.26
CA ASP A 51 5.73 -6.68 13.45
C ASP A 51 5.27 -7.73 12.42
N THR A 52 4.02 -8.19 12.55
CA THR A 52 3.39 -9.16 11.64
C THR A 52 2.63 -8.48 10.48
N GLY A 53 2.82 -7.18 10.29
CA GLY A 53 2.20 -6.39 9.24
C GLY A 53 2.65 -6.80 7.84
N LEU A 54 1.80 -6.50 6.85
CA LEU A 54 2.12 -6.64 5.44
C LEU A 54 2.63 -5.30 4.89
N PHE A 55 3.82 -5.30 4.33
CA PHE A 55 4.49 -4.09 3.84
C PHE A 55 4.68 -4.15 2.34
N VAL A 56 4.63 -2.97 1.70
CA VAL A 56 5.07 -2.83 0.30
C VAL A 56 6.58 -2.60 0.32
N SER A 57 7.34 -3.54 -0.24
CA SER A 57 8.80 -3.51 -0.25
C SER A 57 9.39 -2.86 -1.49
N LYS A 58 8.65 -2.88 -2.61
CA LYS A 58 9.07 -2.29 -3.88
C LYS A 58 7.87 -1.90 -4.73
N LEU A 59 8.00 -0.80 -5.44
CA LEU A 59 7.14 -0.44 -6.56
C LEU A 59 7.89 -0.68 -7.88
N THR A 60 7.18 -1.17 -8.88
CA THR A 60 7.70 -1.18 -10.24
C THR A 60 7.66 0.23 -10.79
N ASP A 61 8.78 0.73 -11.31
CA ASP A 61 8.85 2.06 -11.93
C ASP A 61 7.90 2.14 -13.13
N GLY A 62 7.05 3.17 -13.13
CA GLY A 62 5.97 3.31 -14.12
C GLY A 62 4.90 2.22 -14.05
N GLY A 63 4.94 1.36 -13.03
CA GLY A 63 3.97 0.29 -12.83
C GLY A 63 2.62 0.82 -12.32
N PRO A 64 1.57 -0.02 -12.32
CA PRO A 64 0.22 0.44 -12.02
C PRO A 64 0.06 1.02 -10.61
N ALA A 65 0.72 0.46 -9.60
CA ALA A 65 0.69 0.97 -8.23
C ALA A 65 1.30 2.37 -8.10
N MET A 66 2.45 2.61 -8.74
CA MET A 66 3.09 3.92 -8.78
C MET A 66 2.22 4.95 -9.50
N ILE A 67 1.65 4.59 -10.66
CA ILE A 67 0.73 5.44 -11.41
C ILE A 67 -0.53 5.77 -10.59
N ALA A 68 -1.00 4.83 -9.77
CA ALA A 68 -2.14 5.05 -8.87
C ALA A 68 -1.83 5.99 -7.69
N GLY A 69 -0.56 6.36 -7.48
CA GLY A 69 -0.13 7.27 -6.43
C GLY A 69 0.36 6.59 -5.15
N LEU A 70 0.62 5.29 -5.17
CA LEU A 70 1.32 4.62 -4.06
C LEU A 70 2.77 5.09 -4.03
N ARG A 71 3.27 5.48 -2.85
CA ARG A 71 4.61 6.04 -2.62
C ARG A 71 5.06 5.80 -1.18
#